data_AF-A0A9D0HDZ6-F1
#
_entry.id   AF-A0A9D0HDZ6-F1
#
_cell.length_a   1.000
_cell.length_b   1.000
_cell.length_c   1.000
_cell.angle_alpha   90.00
_cell.angle_beta   90.00
_cell.angle_gamma   90.00
#
_symmetry.space_group_name_H-M   'P 1'
#
loop_
_entity.id
_entity.type
_entity.pdbx_description
1 polymer ?
#
loop_
_entity_poly.entity_id
_entity_poly.type
_entity_poly.pdbx_seq_one_letter_code
_entity_poly.pdbx_strand_id
1 'polypeptide(L)'
;MRVNLDLMSKAVELSVAGQRCRVVTSANEAELKILTDMVECKLAGIVKPGRPLTTQAMILAAVALANDVIEHKRRADAVAGAATTALQQLLARVDTALSSEVPTTSVKRARRKRSRGTKPHAAPAPPAAARAQHQQANDASEPS
;
A
#
# COMPACT_ATOMS: atom_id res chain seq x y z
N MET A 1 -19.06 -11.68 -8.04
CA MET A 1 -19.77 -11.43 -6.77
C MET A 1 -20.88 -10.41 -7.07
N ARG A 2 -22.15 -10.84 -7.17
CA ARG A 2 -23.29 -9.91 -7.37
C ARG A 2 -23.81 -9.50 -5.99
N VAL A 3 -24.00 -8.21 -5.76
CA VAL A 3 -24.59 -7.73 -4.50
C VAL A 3 -26.11 -7.78 -4.66
N ASN A 4 -26.79 -8.55 -3.82
CA ASN A 4 -28.26 -8.66 -3.85
C ASN A 4 -28.89 -7.40 -3.22
N LEU A 5 -29.20 -6.39 -4.04
CA LEU A 5 -29.89 -5.17 -3.61
C LEU A 5 -31.41 -5.37 -3.46
N ASP A 6 -32.00 -6.39 -4.08
CA ASP A 6 -33.47 -6.55 -4.20
C ASP A 6 -34.22 -6.78 -2.87
N LEU A 7 -33.62 -7.43 -1.87
CA LEU A 7 -34.40 -8.00 -0.76
C LEU A 7 -34.90 -7.00 0.29
N MET A 8 -34.40 -5.76 0.30
CA MET A 8 -34.78 -4.71 1.27
C MET A 8 -34.84 -3.29 0.66
N SER A 9 -34.74 -3.16 -0.67
CA SER A 9 -34.69 -1.84 -1.30
C SER A 9 -36.08 -1.22 -1.50
N LYS A 10 -36.23 0.04 -1.09
CA LYS A 10 -37.47 0.82 -1.16
C LYS A 10 -37.33 1.98 -2.13
N ALA A 11 -38.43 2.36 -2.79
CA ALA A 11 -38.50 3.57 -3.60
C ALA A 11 -38.74 4.79 -2.68
N VAL A 12 -37.79 5.73 -2.66
CA VAL A 12 -37.83 6.95 -1.83
C VAL A 12 -37.81 8.17 -2.75
N GLU A 13 -38.61 9.20 -2.42
CA GLU A 13 -38.47 10.52 -3.02
C GLU A 13 -37.50 11.38 -2.20
N LEU A 14 -36.56 12.01 -2.87
CA LEU A 14 -35.54 12.89 -2.30
C LEU A 14 -35.57 14.23 -3.04
N SER A 15 -35.14 15.30 -2.38
CA SER A 15 -34.76 16.52 -3.08
C SER A 15 -33.24 16.66 -3.09
N VAL A 16 -32.67 16.97 -4.24
CA VAL A 16 -31.23 17.17 -4.45
C VAL A 16 -31.06 18.45 -5.27
N ALA A 17 -30.41 19.46 -4.71
CA ALA A 17 -30.19 20.78 -5.31
C ALA A 17 -31.48 21.40 -5.90
N GLY A 18 -32.60 21.24 -5.18
CA GLY A 18 -33.93 21.73 -5.57
C GLY A 18 -34.69 20.88 -6.59
N GLN A 19 -34.09 19.84 -7.17
CA GLN A 19 -34.78 18.87 -8.03
C GLN A 19 -35.34 17.73 -7.19
N ARG A 20 -36.54 17.21 -7.52
CA ARG A 20 -37.08 15.99 -6.89
C ARG A 20 -36.67 14.77 -7.70
N CYS A 21 -36.09 13.78 -7.02
CA CYS A 21 -35.59 12.55 -7.61
C CYS A 21 -36.22 11.36 -6.87
N ARG A 22 -36.64 10.33 -7.61
CA ARG A 22 -37.09 9.06 -7.01
C ARG A 22 -36.00 8.01 -7.18
N VAL A 23 -35.52 7.46 -6.07
CA VAL A 23 -34.42 6.48 -6.04
C VAL A 23 -34.88 5.17 -5.42
N VAL A 24 -34.32 4.05 -5.87
CA VAL A 24 -34.49 2.73 -5.23
C VAL A 24 -33.26 2.46 -4.39
N THR A 25 -33.44 2.27 -3.08
CA THR A 25 -32.33 2.25 -2.12
C THR A 25 -32.64 1.40 -0.89
N SER A 26 -31.62 0.76 -0.33
CA SER A 26 -31.67 0.10 0.99
C SER A 26 -31.17 1.00 2.13
N ALA A 27 -30.68 2.21 1.83
CA ALA A 27 -30.15 3.14 2.81
C ALA A 27 -31.24 3.72 3.73
N ASN A 28 -30.85 4.04 4.96
CA ASN A 28 -31.71 4.72 5.93
C ASN A 28 -31.77 6.25 5.68
N GLU A 29 -32.69 6.95 6.35
CA GLU A 29 -32.93 8.38 6.09
C GLU A 29 -31.72 9.28 6.44
N ALA A 30 -30.97 8.96 7.49
CA ALA A 30 -29.76 9.71 7.85
C ALA A 30 -28.64 9.49 6.83
N GLU A 31 -28.46 8.26 6.33
CA GLU A 31 -27.54 7.96 5.23
C GLU A 31 -27.94 8.69 3.94
N LEU A 32 -29.23 8.71 3.58
CA LEU A 32 -29.73 9.41 2.40
C LEU A 32 -29.56 10.93 2.51
N LYS A 33 -29.70 11.50 3.71
CA LYS A 33 -29.38 12.90 3.95
C LYS A 33 -27.89 13.16 3.74
N ILE A 34 -26.99 12.38 4.35
CA ILE A 34 -25.53 12.52 4.19
C ILE A 34 -25.13 12.41 2.71
N LEU A 35 -25.72 11.48 1.96
CA LEU A 35 -25.48 11.33 0.52
C LEU A 35 -25.97 12.55 -0.29
N THR A 36 -27.10 13.14 0.09
CA THR A 36 -27.60 14.40 -0.51
C THR A 36 -26.65 15.56 -0.20
N ASP A 37 -26.28 15.75 1.07
CA ASP A 37 -25.34 16.79 1.52
C ASP A 37 -23.99 16.68 0.78
N MET A 38 -23.49 15.46 0.53
CA MET A 38 -22.28 15.19 -0.27
C MET A 38 -22.45 15.54 -1.77
N VAL A 39 -23.60 15.24 -2.36
CA VAL A 39 -23.88 15.59 -3.77
C VAL A 39 -23.99 17.10 -3.92
N GLU A 40 -24.70 17.80 -3.03
CA GLU A 40 -24.83 19.26 -3.08
C GLU A 40 -23.47 19.95 -2.87
N CYS A 41 -22.63 19.45 -1.96
CA CYS A 41 -21.26 19.93 -1.79
C CYS A 41 -20.42 19.81 -3.09
N LYS A 42 -20.55 18.71 -3.84
CA LYS A 42 -19.86 18.55 -5.13
C LYS A 42 -20.44 19.43 -6.22
N LEU A 43 -21.77 19.61 -6.27
CA LEU A 43 -22.43 20.49 -7.23
C LEU A 43 -22.02 21.96 -7.03
N ALA A 44 -21.87 22.42 -5.78
CA ALA A 44 -21.38 23.77 -5.47
C ALA A 44 -19.94 24.03 -5.97
N GLY A 45 -19.11 22.97 -6.11
CA GLY A 45 -17.79 23.06 -6.72
C GLY A 45 -17.77 23.09 -8.25
N ILE A 46 -18.88 22.72 -8.90
CA ILE A 46 -19.01 22.59 -10.37
C ILE A 46 -19.85 23.74 -10.95
N VAL A 47 -20.92 24.13 -10.27
CA VAL A 47 -21.90 25.12 -10.72
C VAL A 47 -21.65 26.44 -10.01
N LYS A 48 -21.29 27.48 -10.79
CA LYS A 48 -21.10 28.83 -10.27
C LYS A 48 -22.41 29.36 -9.65
N PRO A 49 -22.36 30.10 -8.51
CA PRO A 49 -23.54 30.70 -7.90
C PRO A 49 -24.41 31.47 -8.90
N GLY A 50 -25.73 31.29 -8.80
CA GLY A 50 -26.70 31.92 -9.71
C GLY A 50 -26.81 31.28 -11.11
N ARG A 51 -26.06 30.22 -11.43
CA ARG A 51 -26.32 29.39 -12.63
C ARG A 51 -27.40 28.35 -12.34
N PRO A 52 -28.27 28.02 -13.32
CA PRO A 52 -29.22 26.92 -13.18
C PRO A 52 -28.48 25.58 -13.12
N LEU A 53 -29.02 24.65 -12.33
CA LEU A 53 -28.52 23.28 -12.28
C LEU A 53 -28.80 22.55 -13.60
N THR A 54 -27.79 21.90 -14.18
CA THR A 54 -27.94 21.13 -15.43
C THR A 54 -27.71 19.64 -15.18
N THR A 55 -28.33 18.79 -16.00
CA THR A 55 -28.09 17.34 -15.98
C THR A 55 -26.62 16.99 -16.19
N GLN A 56 -25.89 17.80 -16.96
CA GLN A 56 -24.45 17.64 -17.16
C GLN A 56 -23.65 17.91 -15.87
N ALA A 57 -24.04 18.91 -15.06
CA ALA A 57 -23.43 19.13 -13.75
C ALA A 57 -23.72 17.98 -12.77
N MET A 58 -24.93 17.41 -12.80
CA MET A 58 -25.27 16.20 -12.02
C MET A 58 -24.39 15.01 -12.41
N ILE A 59 -24.18 14.78 -13.71
CA ILE A 59 -23.29 13.71 -14.21
C ILE A 59 -21.84 13.94 -13.76
N LEU A 60 -21.34 15.17 -13.85
CA LEU A 60 -19.98 15.51 -13.40
C LEU A 60 -19.81 15.32 -11.88
N ALA A 61 -20.81 15.67 -11.07
CA ALA A 61 -20.79 15.42 -9.63
C ALA A 61 -20.80 13.91 -9.31
N ALA A 62 -21.62 13.13 -10.02
CA ALA A 62 -21.67 11.67 -9.87
C ALA A 62 -20.33 11.00 -10.26
N VAL A 63 -19.70 11.43 -11.35
CA VAL A 63 -18.36 10.95 -11.75
C VAL A 63 -17.29 11.32 -10.73
N ALA A 64 -17.33 12.55 -10.18
CA ALA A 64 -16.41 12.98 -9.13
C ALA A 64 -16.57 12.14 -7.84
N LEU A 65 -17.80 11.86 -7.41
CA LEU A 65 -18.07 10.99 -6.24
C LEU A 65 -17.65 9.53 -6.49
N ALA A 66 -17.87 9.00 -7.70
CA ALA A 66 -17.41 7.66 -8.06
C ALA A 66 -15.87 7.56 -8.01
N ASN A 67 -15.17 8.59 -8.48
CA ASN A 67 -13.71 8.69 -8.39
C ASN A 67 -13.24 8.77 -6.93
N ASP A 68 -13.87 9.60 -6.09
CA ASP A 68 -13.54 9.68 -4.66
C ASP A 68 -13.66 8.31 -3.99
N VAL A 69 -14.74 7.56 -4.26
CA VAL A 69 -14.95 6.21 -3.71
C VAL A 69 -13.88 5.22 -4.19
N ILE A 70 -13.43 5.32 -5.45
CA ILE A 70 -12.32 4.51 -5.98
C ILE A 70 -11.02 4.82 -5.25
N GLU A 71 -10.67 6.11 -5.09
CA GLU A 71 -9.46 6.52 -4.39
C GLU A 71 -9.52 6.29 -2.87
N HIS A 72 -10.71 6.29 -2.26
CA HIS A 72 -10.89 5.87 -0.86
C HIS A 72 -10.66 4.36 -0.70
N LYS A 73 -11.18 3.52 -1.60
CA LYS A 73 -10.90 2.07 -1.61
C LYS A 73 -9.42 1.78 -1.81
N ARG A 74 -8.80 2.38 -2.85
CA ARG A 74 -7.37 2.24 -3.16
C ARG A 74 -6.47 2.58 -1.97
N ARG A 75 -6.81 3.63 -1.20
CA ARG A 75 -6.09 3.99 0.04
C ARG A 75 -6.31 2.97 1.16
N ALA A 76 -7.54 2.47 1.35
CA ALA A 76 -7.83 1.43 2.33
C ALA A 76 -7.11 0.11 2.01
N ASP A 77 -7.15 -0.33 0.75
CA ASP A 77 -6.50 -1.55 0.26
C ASP A 77 -4.97 -1.46 0.43
N ALA A 78 -4.36 -0.30 0.15
CA ALA A 78 -2.94 -0.07 0.37
C ALA A 78 -2.54 -0.15 1.85
N VAL A 79 -3.34 0.42 2.76
CA VAL A 79 -3.12 0.34 4.22
C VAL A 79 -3.29 -1.09 4.72
N ALA A 80 -4.32 -1.81 4.26
CA ALA A 80 -4.54 -3.22 4.62
C ALA A 80 -3.41 -4.13 4.13
N GLY A 81 -2.92 -3.91 2.90
CA GLY A 81 -1.77 -4.61 2.34
C GLY A 81 -0.49 -4.35 3.14
N ALA A 82 -0.21 -3.08 3.46
CA ALA A 82 0.95 -2.72 4.27
C ALA A 82 0.91 -3.33 5.69
N ALA A 83 -0.25 -3.28 6.35
CA ALA A 83 -0.44 -3.89 7.66
C ALA A 83 -0.28 -5.42 7.63
N THR A 84 -0.80 -6.08 6.59
CA THR A 84 -0.65 -7.53 6.38
C THR A 84 0.82 -7.91 6.18
N THR A 85 1.56 -7.16 5.35
CA THR A 85 2.99 -7.37 5.13
C THR A 85 3.81 -7.17 6.40
N ALA A 86 3.52 -6.12 7.18
CA ALA A 86 4.19 -5.88 8.46
C ALA A 86 3.94 -6.99 9.49
N LEU A 87 2.70 -7.50 9.56
CA LEU A 87 2.35 -8.63 10.42
C LEU A 87 3.08 -9.92 10.01
N GLN A 88 3.14 -10.23 8.71
CA GLN A 88 3.90 -11.38 8.20
C GLN A 88 5.39 -11.28 8.53
N GLN A 89 5.99 -10.10 8.40
CA GLN A 89 7.38 -9.85 8.79
C GLN A 89 7.61 -9.99 10.30
N LEU A 90 6.65 -9.58 11.14
CA LEU A 90 6.73 -9.74 12.59
C LEU A 90 6.66 -11.23 12.98
N LEU A 91 5.70 -11.98 12.43
CA LEU A 91 5.55 -13.42 12.68
C LEU A 91 6.81 -14.19 12.27
N ALA A 92 7.34 -13.97 11.06
CA ALA A 92 8.56 -14.62 10.61
C ALA A 92 9.78 -14.35 11.51
N ARG A 93 9.84 -13.17 12.16
CA ARG A 93 10.90 -12.82 13.14
C ARG A 93 10.69 -13.52 14.48
N VAL A 94 9.44 -13.71 14.93
CA VAL A 94 9.10 -14.53 16.09
C VAL A 94 9.44 -16.00 15.85
N ASP A 95 9.04 -16.55 14.70
CA ASP A 95 9.36 -17.93 14.30
C ASP A 95 10.89 -18.17 14.25
N THR A 96 11.64 -17.19 13.72
CA THR A 96 13.10 -17.23 13.68
C THR A 96 13.71 -17.22 15.10
N ALA A 97 13.21 -16.36 15.99
CA ALA A 97 13.68 -16.29 17.38
C ALA A 97 13.41 -17.61 18.13
N LEU A 98 12.18 -18.11 18.10
CA LEU A 98 11.79 -19.38 18.72
C LEU A 98 12.59 -20.57 18.17
N SER A 99 12.87 -20.58 16.86
CA SER A 99 13.73 -21.61 16.23
C SER A 99 15.19 -21.54 16.69
N SER A 100 15.68 -20.36 17.07
CA SER A 100 17.06 -20.17 17.57
C SER A 100 17.24 -20.54 19.05
N GLU A 101 16.16 -20.49 19.84
CA GLU A 101 16.16 -20.86 21.26
C GLU A 101 16.04 -22.37 21.50
N VAL A 102 16.16 -23.19 20.44
CA VAL A 102 16.36 -24.65 20.53
C VAL A 102 17.85 -24.97 20.31
N PRO A 103 18.73 -24.79 21.32
CA PRO A 103 20.07 -25.33 21.25
C PRO A 103 19.98 -26.85 21.25
N THR A 104 20.14 -27.47 20.09
CA THR A 104 20.41 -28.90 20.04
C THR A 104 21.73 -29.14 20.78
N THR A 105 21.65 -29.62 22.02
CA THR A 105 22.80 -29.90 22.89
C THR A 105 23.51 -31.15 22.42
N SER A 106 24.03 -31.10 21.19
CA SER A 106 24.84 -32.09 20.52
C SER A 106 26.14 -32.23 21.29
N VAL A 107 26.12 -33.10 22.30
CA VAL A 107 27.20 -33.31 23.26
C VAL A 107 28.51 -33.52 22.48
N LYS A 108 29.36 -32.49 22.49
CA LYS A 108 30.62 -32.43 21.73
C LYS A 108 31.67 -33.31 22.41
N ARG A 109 31.41 -34.63 22.41
CA ARG A 109 32.08 -35.65 23.21
C ARG A 109 33.55 -35.69 22.81
N ALA A 110 34.38 -35.07 23.65
CA ALA A 110 35.72 -34.61 23.30
C ALA A 110 36.70 -35.78 23.10
N ARG A 111 36.69 -36.40 21.91
CA ARG A 111 37.60 -37.48 21.53
C ARG A 111 39.00 -36.96 21.23
N ARG A 112 39.69 -36.48 22.28
CA ARG A 112 41.12 -36.17 22.28
C ARG A 112 41.91 -37.41 21.82
N LYS A 113 42.38 -37.43 20.57
CA LYS A 113 43.53 -38.25 20.16
C LYS A 113 44.74 -37.34 19.96
N ARG A 114 45.83 -37.68 20.65
CA ARG A 114 47.12 -36.98 20.63
C ARG A 114 48.08 -37.68 19.65
N SER A 115 48.67 -36.93 18.73
CA SER A 115 49.88 -37.27 17.96
C SER A 115 50.43 -35.97 17.36
N ARG A 116 51.55 -35.43 17.84
CA ARG A 116 52.92 -35.66 17.30
C ARG A 116 52.94 -35.37 15.78
N GLY A 117 53.29 -34.17 15.32
CA GLY A 117 54.67 -33.67 15.11
C GLY A 117 54.89 -33.51 13.58
N THR A 118 55.74 -32.66 12.99
CA THR A 118 56.82 -31.76 13.46
C THR A 118 56.92 -30.48 12.57
N LYS A 119 57.89 -29.60 12.82
CA LYS A 119 58.25 -28.32 12.10
C LYS A 119 59.81 -28.29 11.98
N PRO A 120 60.52 -27.33 11.31
CA PRO A 120 60.14 -26.13 10.52
C PRO A 120 60.98 -25.94 9.21
N HIS A 121 61.26 -24.66 8.82
CA HIS A 121 62.07 -24.11 7.69
C HIS A 121 61.39 -24.03 6.30
N ALA A 122 61.55 -22.98 5.47
CA ALA A 122 62.19 -21.65 5.63
C ALA A 122 61.57 -20.57 4.67
N ALA A 123 62.01 -19.31 4.74
CA ALA A 123 61.63 -18.13 3.92
C ALA A 123 62.91 -17.46 3.34
N PRO A 124 62.92 -16.38 2.49
CA PRO A 124 61.87 -15.43 2.02
C PRO A 124 61.68 -15.52 0.46
N ALA A 125 61.40 -14.53 -0.43
CA ALA A 125 61.35 -13.04 -0.40
C ALA A 125 60.50 -12.43 -1.58
N PRO A 126 60.13 -11.12 -1.53
CA PRO A 126 59.47 -10.33 -2.61
C PRO A 126 60.52 -9.52 -3.45
N PRO A 127 60.21 -8.57 -4.40
CA PRO A 127 58.93 -7.87 -4.67
C PRO A 127 58.59 -7.51 -6.15
N ALA A 128 57.49 -6.74 -6.34
CA ALA A 128 57.36 -5.52 -7.17
C ALA A 128 56.15 -5.42 -8.14
N ALA A 129 55.76 -4.16 -8.40
CA ALA A 129 55.00 -3.63 -9.56
C ALA A 129 53.59 -4.17 -9.90
N ALA A 130 52.56 -3.45 -9.42
CA ALA A 130 51.50 -2.90 -10.28
C ALA A 130 50.89 -1.64 -9.62
N ARG A 131 51.02 -0.49 -10.27
CA ARG A 131 50.32 0.77 -9.92
C ARG A 131 49.33 1.10 -11.03
N ALA A 132 48.43 2.02 -10.72
CA ALA A 132 47.78 2.99 -11.62
C ALA A 132 46.40 2.67 -12.23
N GLN A 133 45.50 3.65 -12.05
CA GLN A 133 44.61 4.24 -13.06
C GLN A 133 43.52 3.37 -13.72
N HIS A 134 42.29 3.55 -13.25
CA HIS A 134 41.34 4.34 -14.04
C HIS A 134 40.42 5.20 -13.17
N GLN A 135 40.14 6.42 -13.63
CA GLN A 135 39.32 7.43 -12.97
C GLN A 135 38.79 8.39 -14.07
N GLN A 136 37.62 9.00 -13.84
CA GLN A 136 36.92 9.95 -14.73
C GLN A 136 36.44 9.42 -16.09
N ALA A 137 35.11 9.32 -16.23
CA ALA A 137 34.35 9.59 -17.44
C ALA A 137 32.91 9.91 -17.03
N ASN A 138 32.64 11.15 -16.59
CA ASN A 138 31.30 11.57 -16.16
C ASN A 138 31.12 13.11 -16.28
N ASP A 139 31.42 13.64 -17.47
CA ASP A 139 30.87 14.91 -17.97
C ASP A 139 29.62 14.55 -18.79
N ALA A 140 28.42 15.05 -18.44
CA ALA A 140 27.93 16.42 -18.67
C ALA A 140 27.63 16.70 -20.16
N SER A 141 26.37 16.60 -20.55
CA SER A 141 25.85 16.97 -21.88
C SER A 141 24.33 17.19 -21.88
N GLU A 142 23.88 18.19 -21.11
CA GLU A 142 22.66 18.99 -21.30
C GLU A 142 22.89 20.37 -20.64
N PRO A 143 22.20 21.47 -21.02
CA PRO A 143 21.21 21.61 -22.10
C PRO A 143 21.54 22.76 -23.09
N SER A 144 20.83 22.79 -24.23
CA SER A 144 20.35 24.02 -24.93
C SER A 144 19.35 23.63 -26.02
#